data_AF-A0A5E4L369-F1
#
_entry.id   AF-A0A5E4L369-F1
#
_cell.length_a   1.000
_cell.length_b   1.000
_cell.length_c   1.000
_cell.angle_alpha   90.00
_cell.angle_beta   90.00
_cell.angle_gamma   90.00
#
_symmetry.space_group_name_H-M   'P 1'
#
loop_
_entity.id
_entity.type
_entity.pdbx_description
1 polymer ?
#
loop_
_entity_poly.entity_id
_entity_poly.type
_entity_poly.pdbx_seq_one_letter_code
_entity_poly.pdbx_strand_id
1 'polypeptide(L)'
;MYSLYSILSSGSIILALIGFYFVVRIWMKWKNLDKDVFKARVFLDKNFLEKNWILVFLSGASLTIHQSLEFIKYSNYFISEWSETLSAALGFLALVFLVILAYEWFKFIIPHKT
;
A
#
# COMPACT_ATOMS: atom_id res chain seq x y z
N MET A 1 19.73 -17.28 13.10
CA MET A 1 18.82 -17.45 11.96
C MET A 1 17.70 -16.43 12.14
N TYR A 2 17.55 -15.45 11.25
CA TYR A 2 16.48 -14.45 11.38
C TYR A 2 15.12 -15.13 11.17
N SER A 3 14.17 -14.89 12.06
CA SER A 3 12.79 -15.36 11.86
C SER A 3 12.19 -14.67 10.64
N LEU A 4 11.35 -15.38 9.88
CA LEU A 4 10.61 -14.82 8.74
C LEU A 4 9.86 -13.53 9.14
N TYR A 5 9.34 -13.51 10.36
CA TYR A 5 8.70 -12.35 10.95
C TYR A 5 9.62 -11.11 10.97
N SER A 6 10.88 -11.27 11.37
CA SER A 6 11.85 -10.16 11.43
C SER A 6 12.20 -9.64 10.04
N ILE A 7 12.28 -10.51 9.04
CA ILE A 7 12.52 -10.14 7.65
C ILE A 7 11.33 -9.34 7.09
N LEU A 8 10.10 -9.81 7.33
CA LEU A 8 8.89 -9.13 6.90
C LEU A 8 8.74 -7.76 7.59
N SER A 9 8.97 -7.71 8.90
CA SER A 9 8.88 -6.47 9.69
C SER A 9 9.91 -5.43 9.25
N SER A 10 11.18 -5.82 9.07
CA SER A 10 12.21 -4.90 8.57
C SER A 10 11.93 -4.44 7.13
N GLY A 11 11.44 -5.34 6.26
CA GLY A 11 11.01 -4.99 4.91
C GLY A 11 9.84 -4.00 4.88
N SER A 12 8.87 -4.14 5.78
CA SER A 12 7.76 -3.19 5.94
C SER A 12 8.24 -1.77 6.24
N ILE A 13 9.30 -1.60 7.05
CA ILE A 13 9.88 -0.28 7.34
C ILE A 13 10.45 0.34 6.06
N ILE A 14 11.20 -0.43 5.28
CA ILE A 14 11.78 0.04 4.02
C ILE A 14 10.67 0.44 3.03
N LEU A 15 9.64 -0.41 2.89
CA LEU A 15 8.48 -0.10 2.05
C LEU A 15 7.73 1.14 2.51
N ALA A 16 7.53 1.32 3.81
CA ALA A 16 6.88 2.50 4.37
C ALA A 16 7.67 3.79 4.04
N LEU A 17 9.00 3.76 4.11
CA LEU A 17 9.85 4.89 3.72
C LEU A 17 9.73 5.21 2.22
N ILE A 18 9.72 4.17 1.36
CA ILE A 18 9.54 4.32 -0.09
C ILE A 18 8.15 4.90 -0.40
N GLY A 19 7.10 4.36 0.20
CA GLY A 19 5.73 4.86 0.04
C GLY A 19 5.60 6.30 0.50
N PHE A 20 6.18 6.64 1.66
CA PHE A 20 6.20 8.00 2.19
C PHE A 20 6.90 8.97 1.23
N TYR A 21 8.04 8.57 0.65
CA TYR A 21 8.72 9.35 -0.37
C TYR A 21 7.80 9.65 -1.57
N PHE A 22 7.09 8.65 -2.10
CA PHE A 22 6.15 8.88 -3.21
C PHE A 22 5.02 9.83 -2.84
N VAL A 23 4.41 9.64 -1.67
CA VAL A 23 3.31 10.51 -1.19
C VAL A 23 3.78 11.96 -1.03
N VAL A 24 4.95 12.19 -0.45
CA VAL A 24 5.53 13.54 -0.31
C VAL A 24 5.78 14.18 -1.67
N ARG A 25 6.32 13.42 -2.62
CA ARG A 25 6.55 13.92 -4.00
C ARG A 25 5.25 14.27 -4.72
N ILE A 26 4.24 13.42 -4.58
CA ILE A 26 2.88 13.66 -5.11
C ILE A 26 2.33 14.94 -4.50
N TRP A 27 2.38 15.09 -3.17
CA TRP A 27 1.86 16.24 -2.45
C TRP A 27 2.47 17.57 -2.93
N MET A 28 3.79 17.61 -3.11
CA MET A 28 4.48 18.80 -3.62
C MET A 28 4.04 19.18 -5.04
N LYS A 29 3.78 18.20 -5.90
CA LYS A 29 3.34 18.45 -7.27
C LYS A 29 1.85 18.77 -7.37
N TRP A 30 1.04 18.21 -6.47
CA TRP A 30 -0.41 18.40 -6.43
C TRP A 30 -0.83 19.87 -6.36
N LYS A 31 -0.05 20.70 -5.65
CA LYS A 31 -0.32 22.14 -5.53
C LYS A 31 -0.21 22.91 -6.86
N ASN A 32 0.58 22.39 -7.81
CA ASN A 32 0.87 23.04 -9.09
C ASN A 32 0.13 22.40 -10.26
N LEU A 33 -0.75 21.42 -10.01
CA LEU A 33 -1.54 20.77 -11.05
C LEU A 33 -2.87 21.51 -11.25
N ASP A 34 -3.23 21.67 -12.52
CA ASP A 34 -4.60 22.02 -12.89
C ASP A 34 -5.52 20.83 -12.55
N LYS A 35 -6.38 21.03 -11.56
CA LYS A 35 -7.25 19.98 -11.01
C LYS A 35 -8.28 19.49 -12.03
N ASP A 36 -8.74 20.35 -12.92
CA ASP A 36 -9.79 20.01 -13.88
C ASP A 36 -9.23 19.15 -15.01
N VAL A 37 -8.05 19.54 -15.53
CA VAL A 37 -7.31 18.73 -16.52
C VAL A 37 -6.88 17.40 -15.91
N PHE A 38 -6.42 17.42 -14.66
CA PHE A 38 -6.00 16.20 -13.97
C PHE A 38 -7.16 15.23 -13.74
N LYS A 39 -8.30 15.73 -13.24
CA LYS A 39 -9.51 14.93 -13.04
C LYS A 39 -9.97 14.30 -14.36
N ALA A 40 -10.03 15.08 -15.44
CA ALA A 40 -10.37 14.56 -16.76
C ALA A 40 -9.43 13.43 -17.18
N ARG A 41 -8.12 13.59 -16.99
CA ARG A 41 -7.13 12.56 -17.33
C ARG A 41 -7.34 11.27 -16.53
N VAL A 42 -7.57 11.37 -15.22
CA VAL A 42 -7.82 10.20 -14.35
C VAL A 42 -9.07 9.45 -14.80
N PHE A 43 -10.16 10.16 -15.12
CA PHE A 43 -11.41 9.52 -15.56
C PHE A 43 -11.35 8.93 -16.97
N LEU A 44 -10.54 9.51 -17.86
CA LEU A 44 -10.36 9.00 -19.22
C LEU A 44 -9.49 7.73 -19.25
N ASP A 45 -8.54 7.59 -18.32
CA ASP A 45 -7.68 6.41 -18.23
C ASP A 45 -8.35 5.30 -17.41
N LYS A 46 -9.15 4.48 -18.10
CA LYS A 46 -9.85 3.32 -17.49
C LYS A 46 -8.88 2.31 -16.87
N ASN A 47 -7.71 2.10 -17.49
CA ASN A 47 -6.73 1.15 -17.00
C ASN A 47 -6.11 1.62 -15.68
N PHE A 48 -5.84 2.93 -15.56
CA PHE A 48 -5.41 3.52 -14.30
C PHE A 48 -6.48 3.34 -13.23
N LEU A 49 -7.74 3.65 -13.53
CA LEU A 49 -8.85 3.55 -12.58
C LEU A 49 -9.06 2.11 -12.07
N GLU A 50 -9.05 1.14 -12.97
CA GLU A 50 -9.22 -0.29 -12.63
C GLU A 50 -8.08 -0.80 -11.74
N LYS A 51 -6.83 -0.52 -12.12
CA LYS A 51 -5.65 -0.89 -11.32
C LYS A 51 -5.68 -0.23 -9.95
N ASN A 52 -6.07 1.04 -9.88
CA ASN A 52 -6.19 1.78 -8.63
C ASN A 52 -7.17 1.08 -7.70
N TRP A 53 -8.35 0.74 -8.22
CA TRP A 53 -9.40 0.10 -7.45
C TRP A 53 -8.99 -1.29 -6.96
N ILE A 54 -8.35 -2.09 -7.81
CA ILE A 54 -7.82 -3.41 -7.43
C ILE A 54 -6.78 -3.29 -6.32
N LEU A 55 -5.83 -2.35 -6.44
CA LEU A 55 -4.77 -2.15 -5.43
C LEU A 55 -5.34 -1.67 -4.10
N VAL A 56 -6.31 -0.75 -4.12
CA VAL A 56 -7.02 -0.28 -2.91
C VAL A 56 -7.78 -1.44 -2.27
N PHE A 57 -8.51 -2.22 -3.07
CA PHE A 57 -9.26 -3.38 -2.58
C PHE A 57 -8.35 -4.43 -1.95
N LEU A 58 -7.27 -4.81 -2.64
CA LEU A 58 -6.30 -5.80 -2.14
C LEU A 58 -5.61 -5.32 -0.87
N SER A 59 -5.17 -4.05 -0.83
CA SER A 59 -4.58 -3.48 0.38
C SER A 59 -5.56 -3.47 1.56
N GLY A 60 -6.80 -3.00 1.32
CA GLY A 60 -7.84 -2.96 2.35
C GLY A 60 -8.24 -4.34 2.85
N ALA A 61 -8.37 -5.32 1.96
CA ALA A 61 -8.65 -6.70 2.31
C ALA A 61 -7.51 -7.31 3.15
N SER A 62 -6.25 -7.17 2.71
CA SER A 62 -5.09 -7.64 3.46
C SER A 62 -5.00 -7.00 4.84
N LEU A 63 -5.22 -5.68 4.94
CA LEU A 63 -5.19 -4.97 6.21
C LEU A 63 -6.32 -5.41 7.16
N THR A 64 -7.53 -5.63 6.62
CA THR A 64 -8.68 -6.09 7.41
C THR A 64 -8.43 -7.47 8.00
N ILE A 65 -7.88 -8.40 7.21
CA ILE A 65 -7.55 -9.75 7.70
C ILE A 65 -6.43 -9.67 8.73
N HIS A 66 -5.38 -8.87 8.48
CA HIS A 66 -4.29 -8.64 9.44
C HIS A 66 -4.83 -8.13 10.79
N GLN A 67 -5.65 -7.07 10.79
CA GLN A 67 -6.25 -6.53 12.03
C GLN A 67 -7.20 -7.52 12.70
N SER A 68 -7.95 -8.31 11.94
CA SER A 68 -8.83 -9.34 12.49
C SER A 68 -8.04 -10.44 13.21
N LEU A 69 -6.91 -10.87 12.64
CA LEU A 69 -6.02 -11.85 13.26
C LEU A 69 -5.36 -11.28 14.53
N GLU A 70 -4.89 -10.03 14.50
CA GLU A 70 -4.37 -9.38 15.70
C GLU A 70 -5.43 -9.25 16.79
N PHE A 71 -6.67 -8.89 16.43
CA PHE A 71 -7.78 -8.81 17.38
C PHE A 71 -8.10 -10.16 18.05
N ILE A 72 -8.14 -11.25 17.27
CA ILE A 72 -8.35 -12.60 17.79
C ILE A 72 -7.23 -13.00 18.76
N LYS A 73 -5.98 -12.66 18.41
CA LYS A 73 -4.80 -12.89 19.27
C LYS A 73 -4.93 -12.14 20.59
N TYR A 74 -5.23 -10.84 20.56
CA TYR A 74 -5.41 -10.04 21.79
C TYR A 74 -6.59 -10.51 22.65
N SER A 75 -7.60 -11.13 22.02
CA SER A 75 -8.75 -11.68 22.72
C SER A 75 -8.47 -13.05 23.37
N ASN A 76 -7.23 -13.56 23.33
CA ASN A 76 -6.81 -14.86 23.86
C ASN A 76 -7.58 -16.08 23.32
N TYR A 77 -8.30 -15.93 22.20
CA TYR A 77 -9.07 -17.04 21.62
C TYR A 77 -8.19 -18.03 20.85
N PHE A 78 -7.07 -17.58 20.27
CA PHE A 78 -6.17 -18.42 19.48
C PHE A 78 -4.76 -17.82 19.42
N ILE A 79 -3.75 -18.57 19.87
CA ILE A 79 -2.33 -18.18 19.78
C ILE A 79 -1.58 -19.32 19.10
N SER A 80 -1.26 -19.14 17.82
CA SER A 80 -0.37 -20.05 17.10
C SER A 80 0.72 -19.25 16.36
N GLU A 81 1.94 -19.77 16.35
CA GLU A 81 3.10 -19.15 15.67
C GLU A 81 2.82 -18.93 14.16
N TRP A 82 2.01 -19.82 13.57
CA TRP A 82 1.54 -19.67 12.19
C TRP A 82 0.63 -18.45 11.99
N SER A 83 -0.27 -18.17 12.93
CA SER A 83 -1.17 -17.01 12.86
C SER A 83 -0.41 -15.68 12.93
N GLU A 84 0.68 -15.62 13.71
CA GLU A 84 1.53 -14.44 13.80
C GLU A 84 2.29 -14.19 12.49
N THR A 85 2.81 -15.26 11.91
CA THR A 85 3.52 -15.20 10.63
C THR A 85 2.59 -14.78 9.49
N LEU A 86 1.37 -15.33 9.45
CA LEU A 86 0.34 -14.97 8.48
C LEU A 86 -0.09 -13.50 8.63
N SER A 87 -0.30 -13.06 9.88
CA SER A 87 -0.65 -11.67 10.17
C SER A 87 0.44 -10.72 9.68
N ALA A 88 1.71 -11.00 9.99
CA ALA A 88 2.83 -10.19 9.51
C ALA A 88 2.95 -10.16 7.98
N ALA A 89 2.71 -11.30 7.31
CA ALA A 89 2.72 -11.37 5.85
C ALA A 89 1.60 -10.54 5.22
N LEU A 90 0.39 -10.56 5.80
CA LEU A 90 -0.74 -9.76 5.33
C LEU A 90 -0.50 -8.26 5.53
N GLY A 91 0.07 -7.85 6.67
CA GLY A 91 0.48 -6.47 6.91
C GLY A 91 1.53 -6.00 5.90
N PHE A 92 2.53 -6.85 5.62
CA PHE A 92 3.54 -6.58 4.60
C PHE A 92 2.92 -6.46 3.20
N LEU A 93 2.03 -7.37 2.81
CA LEU A 93 1.34 -7.30 1.51
C LEU A 93 0.48 -6.04 1.38
N ALA A 94 -0.24 -5.66 2.43
CA ALA A 94 -1.02 -4.42 2.44
C ALA A 94 -0.13 -3.20 2.12
N LEU A 95 1.07 -3.15 2.71
CA LEU A 95 2.07 -2.10 2.43
C LEU A 95 2.62 -2.19 1.00
N VAL A 96 2.93 -3.38 0.49
CA VAL A 96 3.37 -3.56 -0.91
C VAL A 96 2.33 -2.98 -1.86
N PHE A 97 1.05 -3.32 -1.67
CA PHE A 97 -0.03 -2.79 -2.51
C PHE A 97 -0.17 -1.27 -2.42
N LEU A 98 -0.02 -0.68 -1.23
CA LEU A 98 -0.03 0.77 -1.05
C LEU A 98 1.16 1.46 -1.72
N VAL A 99 2.35 0.87 -1.66
CA VAL A 99 3.54 1.42 -2.31
C VAL A 99 3.39 1.37 -3.83
N ILE A 100 2.87 0.27 -4.38
CA ILE A 100 2.56 0.16 -5.82
C ILE A 100 1.50 1.20 -6.20
N LEU A 101 0.44 1.35 -5.40
CA LEU A 101 -0.59 2.36 -5.62
C LEU A 101 0.00 3.78 -5.62
N ALA A 102 0.84 4.11 -4.63
CA ALA A 102 1.53 5.40 -4.54
C ALA A 102 2.48 5.61 -5.74
N TYR A 103 3.15 4.57 -6.21
CA TYR A 103 4.00 4.64 -7.40
C TYR A 103 3.19 4.89 -8.68
N GLU A 104 2.06 4.22 -8.88
CA GLU A 104 1.17 4.45 -10.02
C GLU A 104 0.67 5.90 -10.03
N TRP A 105 0.23 6.44 -8.87
CA TRP A 105 -0.11 7.85 -8.73
C TRP A 105 1.07 8.78 -9.03
N PHE A 106 2.26 8.46 -8.52
CA PHE A 106 3.47 9.26 -8.74
C PHE A 106 3.81 9.34 -10.22
N LYS A 107 3.78 8.20 -10.92
CA LYS A 107 4.03 8.09 -12.36
C LYS A 107 2.98 8.84 -13.18
N PHE A 108 1.70 8.77 -12.76
CA PHE A 108 0.61 9.43 -13.45
C PHE A 108 0.67 10.96 -13.32
N ILE A 109 1.05 11.45 -12.14
CA ILE A 109 1.16 12.88 -11.83
C ILE A 109 2.43 13.51 -12.41
N ILE A 110 3.55 12.77 -12.35
CA ILE A 110 4.85 13.23 -12.83
C ILE A 110 5.14 12.50 -14.13
N PRO A 111 4.67 13.01 -15.28
CA PRO A 111 5.01 12.42 -16.56
C PRO A 111 6.52 12.46 -16.73
N HIS A 112 7.12 11.30 -17.02
CA HIS A 112 8.50 11.26 -17.48
C HIS A 112 8.54 12.03 -18.79
N LYS A 113 9.30 13.14 -18.84
CA LYS A 113 9.66 13.75 -20.12
C LYS A 113 10.49 12.69 -20.86
N THR A 114 9.87 11.99 -21.80
CA THR A 114 10.54 11.32 -22.92
C THR A 114 10.94 12.36 -23.95
#